data_AF-A0AA41V6T8-F1
#
_entry.id   AF-A0AA41V6T8-F1
#
_cell.length_a   1.000
_cell.length_b   1.000
_cell.length_c   1.000
_cell.angle_alpha   90.00
_cell.angle_beta   90.00
_cell.angle_gamma   90.00
#
_symmetry.space_group_name_H-M   'P 1'
#
loop_
_entity.id
_entity.type
_entity.pdbx_description
1 polymer ?
#
loop_
_entity_poly.entity_id
_entity_poly.type
_entity_poly.pdbx_seq_one_letter_code
_entity_poly.pdbx_strand_id
1 'polypeptide(L)'
;MGRLLVYNVILLLYICGSVIGAVSLGQENMVDGKVLNVGEELQRETLPLQMGSRLYRLKGLKSSTWYEVKISYPASIPASFSIQLTDKSEIGHNWNRRLLNTEKLIFKADSNEIPNQQSLDQSEKFVLVSVEPAGVVAIPGVKERQLILFNIVCDELLLGIPHTAIWVGVLVFICLGVALVIPYFLPSYLLMRKKQKS
;
A
#
# COMPACT_ATOMS: atom_id res chain seq x y z
N MET A 1 -39.84 -31.49 40.42
CA MET A 1 -38.83 -32.01 39.47
C MET A 1 -38.81 -31.31 38.10
N GLY A 2 -39.95 -30.93 37.51
CA GLY A 2 -39.98 -30.34 36.15
C GLY A 2 -39.30 -28.97 35.97
N ARG A 3 -39.26 -28.10 36.99
CA ARG A 3 -38.69 -26.73 36.86
C ARG A 3 -37.17 -26.73 36.67
N LEU A 4 -36.44 -27.64 37.32
CA LEU A 4 -34.98 -27.79 37.19
C LEU A 4 -34.57 -28.27 35.78
N LEU A 5 -35.41 -29.11 35.15
CA LEU A 5 -35.15 -29.64 33.82
C LEU A 5 -35.28 -28.54 32.74
N VAL A 6 -36.24 -27.63 32.92
CA VAL A 6 -36.43 -26.47 32.03
C VAL A 6 -35.24 -25.51 32.10
N TYR A 7 -34.70 -25.24 33.29
CA TYR A 7 -33.51 -24.39 33.44
C TYR A 7 -32.26 -24.99 32.77
N ASN A 8 -32.04 -26.29 32.91
CA ASN A 8 -30.91 -26.96 32.26
C ASN A 8 -31.02 -26.95 30.73
N VAL A 9 -32.23 -27.07 30.17
CA VAL A 9 -32.45 -26.99 28.72
C VAL A 9 -32.20 -25.57 28.21
N ILE A 10 -32.67 -24.54 28.92
CA ILE A 10 -32.43 -23.13 28.55
C ILE A 10 -30.93 -22.80 28.60
N LEU A 11 -30.23 -23.28 29.64
CA LEU A 11 -28.77 -23.10 29.76
C LEU A 11 -28.03 -23.78 28.60
N LEU A 12 -28.41 -25.00 28.24
CA LEU A 12 -27.81 -25.74 27.12
C LEU A 12 -28.01 -25.01 25.78
N LEU A 13 -29.23 -24.49 25.54
CA LEU A 13 -29.54 -23.70 24.34
C LEU A 13 -28.74 -22.40 24.29
N TYR A 14 -28.51 -21.75 25.43
CA TYR A 14 -27.71 -20.53 25.52
C TYR A 14 -26.23 -20.79 25.19
N ILE A 15 -25.65 -21.86 25.73
CA ILE A 15 -24.27 -22.27 25.42
C ILE A 15 -24.15 -22.66 23.94
N CYS A 16 -25.10 -23.40 23.39
CA CYS A 16 -25.09 -23.79 21.98
C CYS A 16 -25.23 -22.57 21.05
N GLY A 17 -26.10 -21.61 21.40
CA GLY A 17 -26.24 -20.34 20.68
C GLY A 17 -24.99 -19.47 20.74
N SER A 18 -24.28 -19.47 21.87
CA SER A 18 -23.01 -18.75 22.03
C SER A 18 -21.88 -19.34 21.17
N VAL A 19 -21.81 -20.68 21.06
CA VAL A 19 -20.84 -21.35 20.19
C VAL A 19 -21.16 -21.11 18.72
N ILE A 20 -22.43 -21.14 18.31
CA ILE A 20 -22.84 -20.84 16.93
C ILE A 20 -22.61 -19.36 16.59
N GLY A 21 -22.83 -18.44 17.53
CA GLY A 21 -22.49 -17.02 17.37
C GLY A 21 -20.99 -16.78 17.25
N ALA A 22 -20.16 -17.53 17.99
CA ALA A 22 -18.70 -17.45 17.90
C ALA A 22 -18.15 -18.03 16.59
N VAL A 23 -18.78 -19.09 16.05
CA VAL A 23 -18.40 -19.67 14.75
C VAL A 23 -18.86 -18.80 13.57
N SER A 24 -20.03 -18.15 13.68
CA SER A 24 -20.54 -17.22 12.66
C SER A 24 -19.78 -15.89 12.60
N LEU A 25 -19.01 -15.54 13.63
CA LEU A 25 -18.14 -14.35 13.61
C LEU A 25 -16.87 -14.54 12.76
N GLY A 26 -16.60 -15.77 12.30
CA GLY A 26 -15.44 -16.11 11.47
C GLY A 26 -15.69 -16.09 9.96
N GLN A 27 -16.93 -15.84 9.51
CA GLN A 27 -17.26 -15.76 8.09
C GLN A 27 -17.53 -14.30 7.70
N GLU A 28 -16.48 -13.48 7.79
CA GLU A 28 -16.45 -12.20 7.09
C GLU A 28 -16.61 -12.48 5.60
N ASN A 29 -17.66 -11.91 5.04
CA ASN A 29 -18.00 -11.97 3.63
C ASN A 29 -16.77 -11.64 2.79
N MET A 30 -16.50 -12.50 1.82
CA MET A 30 -15.40 -12.48 0.86
C MET A 30 -15.48 -11.31 -0.15
N VAL A 31 -16.13 -10.20 0.22
CA VAL A 31 -16.33 -8.98 -0.59
C VAL A 31 -16.32 -7.71 0.28
N ASP A 32 -15.80 -7.72 1.51
CA ASP A 32 -15.45 -6.46 2.20
C ASP A 32 -13.97 -6.17 2.00
N GLY A 33 -13.67 -5.48 0.89
CA GLY A 33 -12.30 -5.08 0.56
C GLY A 33 -11.73 -4.17 1.65
N LYS A 34 -10.54 -4.50 2.15
CA LYS A 34 -9.89 -3.73 3.21
C LYS A 34 -9.59 -2.32 2.73
N VAL A 35 -9.86 -1.32 3.56
CA VAL A 35 -9.66 0.08 3.17
C VAL A 35 -8.18 0.45 3.27
N LEU A 36 -7.64 1.03 2.21
CA LEU A 36 -6.31 1.63 2.15
C LEU A 36 -6.47 3.15 1.97
N ASN A 37 -6.22 3.89 3.04
CA ASN A 37 -6.26 5.36 3.01
C ASN A 37 -4.96 5.91 2.41
N VAL A 38 -5.09 6.95 1.59
CA VAL A 38 -3.95 7.68 1.05
C VAL A 38 -3.10 8.27 2.18
N GLY A 39 -1.79 8.05 2.12
CA GLY A 39 -0.79 8.52 3.08
C GLY A 39 -0.69 7.68 4.36
N GLU A 40 -1.54 6.66 4.52
CA GLU A 40 -1.51 5.77 5.68
C GLU A 40 -0.98 4.38 5.27
N GLU A 41 0.06 3.92 5.97
CA GLU A 41 0.63 2.59 5.77
C GLU A 41 -0.18 1.55 6.56
N LEU A 42 -0.68 0.53 5.87
CA LEU A 42 -1.18 -0.69 6.50
C LEU A 42 0.01 -1.62 6.77
N GLN A 43 0.28 -1.86 8.05
CA GLN A 43 1.41 -2.66 8.49
C GLN A 43 0.99 -4.08 8.85
N ARG A 44 1.91 -5.03 8.66
CA ARG A 44 1.76 -6.43 9.09
C ARG A 44 0.54 -7.14 8.47
N GLU A 45 0.23 -6.81 7.22
CA GLU A 45 -0.75 -7.55 6.44
C GLU A 45 -0.25 -8.97 6.18
N THR A 46 -1.18 -9.92 6.15
CA THR A 46 -0.88 -11.33 5.88
C THR A 46 -1.68 -11.84 4.71
N LEU A 47 -1.01 -12.54 3.80
CA LEU A 47 -1.64 -13.29 2.71
C LEU A 47 -1.11 -14.72 2.64
N PRO A 48 -1.93 -15.68 2.16
CA PRO A 48 -1.43 -16.99 1.76
C PRO A 48 -0.31 -16.84 0.73
N LEU A 49 0.81 -17.52 0.93
CA LEU A 49 1.91 -17.52 -0.05
C LEU A 49 1.52 -18.23 -1.34
N GLN A 50 0.65 -19.23 -1.23
CA GLN A 50 0.14 -20.02 -2.35
C GLN A 50 -1.20 -19.42 -2.80
N MET A 51 -1.21 -18.77 -3.97
CA MET A 51 -2.40 -18.17 -4.59
C MET A 51 -3.14 -17.15 -3.71
N GLY A 52 -2.43 -16.47 -2.81
CA GLY A 52 -3.04 -15.44 -1.97
C GLY A 52 -3.40 -14.22 -2.80
N SER A 53 -4.61 -13.69 -2.59
CA SER A 53 -4.97 -12.38 -3.12
C SER A 53 -5.90 -11.63 -2.17
N ARG A 54 -5.87 -10.30 -2.24
CA ARG A 54 -6.75 -9.42 -1.48
C ARG A 54 -7.00 -8.13 -2.23
N LEU A 55 -8.26 -7.70 -2.17
CA LEU A 55 -8.71 -6.44 -2.72
C LEU A 55 -8.63 -5.35 -1.65
N TYR A 56 -8.04 -4.21 -1.99
CA TYR A 56 -8.00 -3.02 -1.16
C TYR A 56 -8.84 -1.90 -1.79
N ARG A 57 -9.73 -1.29 -1.02
CA ARG A 57 -10.49 -0.11 -1.45
C ARG A 57 -9.68 1.14 -1.15
N LEU A 58 -9.38 1.92 -2.18
CA LEU A 58 -8.66 3.18 -2.02
C LEU A 58 -9.60 4.28 -1.52
N LYS A 59 -9.19 5.00 -0.47
CA LYS A 59 -9.91 6.16 0.06
C LYS A 59 -8.99 7.38 0.19
N GLY A 60 -9.57 8.57 0.00
CA GLY A 60 -8.84 9.83 0.08
C GLY A 60 -8.15 10.24 -1.23
N LEU A 61 -8.56 9.67 -2.38
CA LEU A 61 -8.06 10.06 -3.69
C LEU A 61 -8.58 11.46 -4.08
N LYS A 62 -7.69 12.29 -4.60
CA LYS A 62 -7.94 13.63 -5.14
C LYS A 62 -7.91 13.58 -6.66
N SER A 63 -8.83 14.30 -7.30
CA SER A 63 -8.89 14.36 -8.76
C SER A 63 -7.62 14.93 -9.38
N SER A 64 -7.25 14.42 -10.56
CA SER A 64 -6.07 14.81 -11.34
C SER A 64 -4.73 14.69 -10.59
N THR A 65 -4.69 13.90 -9.52
CA THR A 65 -3.48 13.67 -8.72
C THR A 65 -2.87 12.30 -9.05
N TRP A 66 -1.56 12.20 -9.01
CA TRP A 66 -0.83 10.95 -9.20
C TRP A 66 -0.66 10.24 -7.86
N TYR A 67 -0.79 8.92 -7.90
CA TYR A 67 -0.72 8.05 -6.74
C TYR A 67 0.26 6.92 -6.98
N GLU A 68 0.90 6.47 -5.91
CA GLU A 68 1.82 5.35 -5.92
C GLU A 68 1.43 4.34 -4.84
N VAL A 69 1.18 3.10 -5.24
CA VAL A 69 1.01 1.99 -4.30
C VAL A 69 2.29 1.19 -4.24
N LYS A 70 2.77 0.93 -3.02
CA LYS A 70 4.00 0.21 -2.74
C LYS A 70 3.72 -0.92 -1.77
N ILE A 71 4.41 -2.03 -1.97
CA ILE A 71 4.45 -3.15 -1.03
C ILE A 71 5.87 -3.32 -0.52
N SER A 72 6.00 -3.59 0.78
CA SER A 72 7.28 -3.97 1.38
C SER A 72 7.13 -5.27 2.16
N TYR A 73 8.09 -6.19 1.98
CA TYR A 73 8.08 -7.49 2.65
C TYR A 73 9.53 -7.96 2.91
N PRO A 74 9.73 -8.92 3.84
CA PRO A 74 11.07 -9.42 4.15
C PRO A 74 11.72 -10.12 2.96
N ALA A 75 12.93 -9.69 2.59
CA ALA A 75 13.71 -10.27 1.50
C ALA A 75 14.10 -11.75 1.70
N SER A 76 13.98 -12.27 2.93
CA SER A 76 14.27 -13.67 3.26
C SER A 76 13.21 -14.66 2.76
N ILE A 77 12.07 -14.18 2.25
CA ILE A 77 10.97 -15.02 1.77
C ILE A 77 10.92 -14.92 0.24
N PRO A 78 11.11 -16.02 -0.51
CA PRO A 78 11.06 -16.01 -1.96
C PRO A 78 9.61 -15.91 -2.44
N ALA A 79 9.10 -14.69 -2.57
CA ALA A 79 7.76 -14.40 -3.05
C ALA A 79 7.80 -13.31 -4.14
N SER A 80 6.86 -13.38 -5.07
CA SER A 80 6.54 -12.32 -6.02
C SER A 80 5.13 -11.87 -5.68
N PHE A 81 4.92 -10.58 -5.47
CA PHE A 81 3.57 -10.06 -5.40
C PHE A 81 3.16 -9.68 -6.85
N SER A 82 1.90 -9.32 -7.05
CA SER A 82 1.49 -8.50 -8.18
C SER A 82 0.37 -7.54 -7.78
N ILE A 83 0.48 -6.28 -8.23
CA ILE A 83 -0.46 -5.20 -7.92
C ILE A 83 -1.18 -4.79 -9.20
N GLN A 84 -2.52 -4.84 -9.17
CA GLN A 84 -3.38 -4.44 -10.29
C GLN A 84 -4.40 -3.39 -9.83
N LEU A 85 -4.63 -2.37 -10.66
CA LEU A 85 -5.71 -1.40 -10.43
C LEU A 85 -7.00 -1.94 -11.03
N THR A 86 -8.10 -1.86 -10.30
CA THR A 86 -9.42 -2.29 -10.75
C THR A 86 -10.44 -1.21 -10.41
N ASP A 87 -11.21 -0.79 -11.41
CA ASP A 87 -12.32 0.13 -11.23
C ASP A 87 -13.64 -0.67 -11.14
N LYS A 88 -14.58 -0.21 -10.30
CA LYS A 88 -15.85 -0.92 -10.06
C LYS A 88 -16.72 -1.04 -11.32
N SER A 89 -16.51 -0.15 -12.28
CA SER A 89 -17.30 0.00 -13.52
C SER A 89 -16.80 -0.91 -14.66
N GLU A 90 -15.52 -1.26 -14.69
CA GLU A 90 -14.95 -2.03 -15.80
C GLU A 90 -13.89 -3.02 -15.32
N ILE A 91 -14.27 -4.30 -15.33
CA ILE A 91 -13.36 -5.43 -15.53
C ILE A 91 -12.82 -5.29 -16.97
N GLY A 92 -11.92 -4.34 -17.23
CA GLY A 92 -11.64 -4.01 -18.63
C GLY A 92 -10.48 -3.06 -18.96
N HIS A 93 -10.04 -2.16 -18.08
CA HIS A 93 -8.94 -1.25 -18.43
C HIS A 93 -7.62 -1.63 -17.75
N ASN A 94 -6.93 -2.52 -18.45
CA ASN A 94 -5.70 -3.15 -18.00
C ASN A 94 -4.52 -2.15 -18.07
N TRP A 95 -4.31 -1.36 -17.00
CA TRP A 95 -3.04 -0.62 -16.80
C TRP A 95 -1.92 -1.59 -16.36
N ASN A 96 -1.75 -2.67 -17.10
CA ASN A 96 -0.68 -3.66 -16.94
C ASN A 96 0.60 -3.10 -17.54
N ARG A 97 1.27 -2.21 -16.80
CA ARG A 97 2.70 -1.96 -17.01
C ARG A 97 3.47 -2.44 -15.78
N ARG A 98 3.85 -3.71 -15.82
CA ARG A 98 4.75 -4.36 -14.87
C ARG A 98 6.16 -3.82 -15.10
N LEU A 99 6.57 -2.83 -14.30
CA LEU A 99 7.85 -2.14 -14.50
C LEU A 99 9.03 -2.85 -13.80
N LEU A 100 8.82 -3.64 -12.73
CA LEU A 100 9.86 -4.46 -12.07
C LEU A 100 9.27 -5.50 -11.09
N ASN A 101 10.08 -6.49 -10.67
CA ASN A 101 9.77 -7.43 -9.56
C ASN A 101 9.73 -6.77 -8.16
N THR A 102 10.00 -5.47 -8.08
CA THR A 102 9.70 -4.61 -6.93
C THR A 102 8.43 -3.85 -7.27
N GLU A 103 7.30 -4.33 -6.79
CA GLU A 103 6.02 -3.84 -7.27
C GLU A 103 5.71 -2.44 -6.75
N LYS A 104 5.66 -1.54 -7.72
CA LYS A 104 5.28 -0.16 -7.57
C LYS A 104 4.24 0.12 -8.65
N LEU A 105 3.00 0.35 -8.25
CA LEU A 105 1.93 0.75 -9.16
C LEU A 105 1.77 2.27 -9.08
N ILE A 106 1.98 2.97 -10.20
CA ILE A 106 1.70 4.40 -10.31
C ILE A 106 0.48 4.58 -11.20
N PHE A 107 -0.52 5.32 -10.72
CA PHE A 107 -1.72 5.64 -11.48
C PHE A 107 -2.14 7.09 -11.24
N LYS A 108 -2.90 7.63 -12.19
CA LYS A 108 -3.51 8.95 -12.05
C LYS A 108 -4.98 8.79 -11.70
N ALA A 109 -5.46 9.58 -10.74
CA ALA A 109 -6.88 9.68 -10.45
C ALA A 109 -7.54 10.61 -11.48
N ASP A 110 -7.71 10.15 -12.71
CA ASP A 110 -8.43 10.92 -13.73
C ASP A 110 -9.94 10.93 -13.45
N SER A 111 -10.55 12.10 -13.61
CA SER A 111 -11.99 12.36 -13.38
C SER A 111 -12.81 12.33 -14.68
N ASN A 112 -12.21 11.92 -15.80
CA ASN A 112 -12.82 12.05 -17.12
C ASN A 112 -13.40 10.71 -17.59
N GLU A 113 -14.50 10.32 -16.96
CA GLU A 113 -15.57 9.64 -17.66
C GLU A 113 -16.76 10.61 -17.72
N ILE A 114 -17.36 10.69 -18.89
CA ILE A 114 -18.30 11.73 -19.36
C ILE A 114 -19.39 12.02 -18.32
N PRO A 115 -19.73 13.30 -18.03
CA PRO A 115 -20.74 13.67 -17.05
C PRO A 115 -22.14 13.49 -17.63
N ASN A 116 -22.58 12.24 -17.78
CA ASN A 116 -23.98 11.94 -18.05
C ASN A 116 -24.62 11.44 -16.77
N GLN A 117 -25.16 12.41 -16.03
CA GLN A 117 -26.32 12.33 -15.15
C GLN A 117 -26.31 11.27 -14.03
N GLN A 118 -26.23 11.77 -12.79
CA GLN A 118 -26.61 11.10 -11.54
C GLN A 118 -25.85 9.81 -11.19
N SER A 119 -24.63 9.96 -10.67
CA SER A 119 -24.15 9.09 -9.61
C SER A 119 -23.31 9.89 -8.61
N LEU A 120 -23.90 10.12 -7.45
CA LEU A 120 -23.25 10.64 -6.27
C LEU A 120 -22.39 9.53 -5.66
N ASP A 121 -21.36 9.07 -6.36
CA ASP A 121 -20.34 8.19 -5.80
C ASP A 121 -19.07 8.38 -6.66
N GLN A 122 -18.06 9.02 -6.07
CA GLN A 122 -16.71 9.05 -6.61
C GLN A 122 -16.34 7.65 -7.07
N SER A 123 -15.92 7.49 -8.33
CA SER A 123 -15.47 6.21 -8.90
C SER A 123 -14.52 5.52 -7.91
N GLU A 124 -15.05 4.52 -7.19
CA GLU A 124 -14.32 3.80 -6.17
C GLU A 124 -13.22 2.98 -6.86
N LYS A 125 -11.97 3.35 -6.63
CA LYS A 125 -10.81 2.63 -7.14
C LYS A 125 -10.40 1.53 -6.18
N PHE A 126 -10.07 0.37 -6.73
CA PHE A 126 -9.61 -0.79 -5.98
C PHE A 126 -8.23 -1.21 -6.44
N VAL A 127 -7.47 -1.79 -5.51
CA VAL A 127 -6.17 -2.39 -5.79
C VAL A 127 -6.23 -3.85 -5.43
N LEU A 128 -6.08 -4.71 -6.43
CA LEU A 128 -5.91 -6.14 -6.23
C LEU A 128 -4.44 -6.44 -6.00
N VAL A 129 -4.12 -7.01 -4.85
CA VAL A 129 -2.80 -7.53 -4.52
C VAL A 129 -2.86 -9.04 -4.57
N SER A 130 -1.94 -9.66 -5.28
CA SER A 130 -1.78 -11.12 -5.33
C SER A 130 -0.36 -11.52 -4.99
N VAL A 131 -0.16 -12.76 -4.55
CA VAL A 131 1.12 -13.33 -4.14
C VAL A 131 1.29 -14.70 -4.79
N GLU A 132 2.49 -14.90 -5.33
CA GLU A 132 2.96 -16.18 -5.86
C GLU A 132 4.35 -16.50 -5.30
N PRO A 133 4.68 -17.78 -5.07
CA PRO A 133 6.03 -18.19 -4.68
C PRO A 133 7.01 -17.97 -5.85
N ALA A 134 8.16 -17.34 -5.59
CA ALA A 134 9.12 -16.94 -6.64
C ALA A 134 10.40 -17.79 -6.68
N GLY A 135 10.45 -18.90 -5.95
CA GLY A 135 11.64 -19.75 -5.91
C GLY A 135 11.42 -21.06 -5.16
N VAL A 136 12.43 -21.93 -5.21
CA VAL A 136 12.44 -23.21 -4.50
C VAL A 136 13.09 -23.00 -3.14
N VAL A 137 12.45 -23.47 -2.07
CA VAL A 137 13.02 -23.39 -0.72
C VAL A 137 14.36 -24.13 -0.67
N ALA A 138 15.42 -23.42 -0.30
CA ALA A 138 16.79 -23.92 -0.30
C ALA A 138 17.04 -25.07 0.69
N ILE A 139 16.10 -25.32 1.63
CA ILE A 139 16.22 -26.36 2.66
C ILE A 139 15.28 -27.52 2.30
N PRO A 140 15.82 -28.67 1.85
CA PRO A 140 15.00 -29.85 1.58
C PRO A 140 14.33 -30.35 2.88
N GLY A 141 13.04 -30.67 2.81
CA GLY A 141 12.27 -31.26 3.93
C GLY A 141 11.62 -30.27 4.90
N VAL A 142 11.85 -28.96 4.74
CA VAL A 142 11.15 -27.92 5.52
C VAL A 142 9.90 -27.49 4.77
N LYS A 143 8.74 -27.49 5.44
CA LYS A 143 7.50 -26.96 4.87
C LYS A 143 7.68 -25.48 4.54
N GLU A 144 7.34 -25.09 3.32
CA GLU A 144 7.32 -23.68 2.92
C GLU A 144 6.39 -22.88 3.84
N ARG A 145 6.71 -21.59 4.04
CA ARG A 145 5.83 -20.71 4.83
C ARG A 145 4.49 -20.58 4.12
N GLN A 146 3.40 -20.84 4.84
CA GLN A 146 2.05 -20.77 4.28
C GLN A 146 1.54 -19.33 4.15
N LEU A 147 2.08 -18.41 4.96
CA LEU A 147 1.68 -17.01 5.00
C LEU A 147 2.89 -16.11 4.80
N ILE A 148 2.68 -15.01 4.09
CA ILE A 148 3.65 -13.92 3.95
C ILE A 148 3.16 -12.69 4.70
N LEU A 149 4.09 -12.01 5.38
CA LEU A 149 3.87 -10.73 6.04
C LEU A 149 4.38 -9.60 5.15
N PHE A 150 3.58 -8.56 4.97
CA PHE A 150 3.94 -7.39 4.18
C PHE A 150 3.28 -6.12 4.73
N ASN A 151 3.79 -4.97 4.32
CA ASN A 151 3.13 -3.70 4.49
C ASN A 151 2.71 -3.17 3.11
N ILE A 152 1.66 -2.38 3.08
CA ILE A 152 1.18 -1.70 1.87
C ILE A 152 0.82 -0.25 2.18
N VAL A 153 1.18 0.65 1.28
CA VAL A 153 0.89 2.09 1.39
C VAL A 153 0.48 2.65 0.03
N CYS A 154 -0.42 3.64 0.04
CA CYS A 154 -0.76 4.45 -1.12
C CYS A 154 -0.34 5.91 -0.88
N ASP A 155 0.67 6.41 -1.59
CA ASP A 155 1.20 7.77 -1.42
C ASP A 155 0.74 8.70 -2.55
N GLU A 156 0.55 9.98 -2.23
CA GLU A 156 0.41 11.05 -3.21
C GLU A 156 1.76 11.41 -3.85
N LEU A 157 1.78 11.51 -5.18
CA LEU A 157 2.91 11.97 -5.96
C LEU A 157 2.65 13.38 -6.50
N LEU A 158 3.58 14.27 -6.23
CA LEU A 158 3.59 15.64 -6.76
C LEU A 158 4.77 15.77 -7.73
N LEU A 159 4.48 15.97 -9.02
CA LEU A 159 5.48 15.97 -10.09
C LEU A 159 6.34 14.67 -10.14
N GLY A 160 5.74 13.53 -9.78
CA GLY A 160 6.42 12.23 -9.75
C GLY A 160 7.32 12.00 -8.53
N ILE A 161 7.35 12.95 -7.59
CA ILE A 161 8.11 12.87 -6.34
C ILE A 161 7.13 12.70 -5.17
N PRO A 162 7.39 11.80 -4.21
CA PRO A 162 6.57 11.69 -3.01
C PRO A 162 6.66 12.98 -2.19
N HIS A 163 5.54 13.44 -1.63
CA HIS A 163 5.45 14.69 -0.88
C HIS A 163 6.49 14.78 0.26
N THR A 164 6.83 13.66 0.88
CA THR A 164 7.84 13.55 1.94
C THR A 164 9.24 14.01 1.51
N ALA A 165 9.58 13.94 0.21
CA ALA A 165 10.89 14.29 -0.32
C ALA A 165 11.02 15.78 -0.74
N ILE A 166 9.94 16.57 -0.72
CA ILE A 166 9.97 17.98 -1.13
C ILE A 166 10.92 18.81 -0.26
N TRP A 167 10.99 18.53 1.04
CA TRP A 167 11.89 19.21 1.97
C TRP A 167 13.36 19.06 1.62
N VAL A 168 13.76 17.92 1.06
CA VAL A 168 15.14 17.70 0.60
C VAL A 168 15.45 18.62 -0.58
N GLY A 169 14.51 18.77 -1.51
CA GLY A 169 14.64 19.71 -2.62
C GLY A 169 14.85 21.15 -2.15
N VAL A 170 14.04 21.61 -1.19
CA VAL A 170 14.18 22.95 -0.59
C VAL A 170 15.57 23.15 0.03
N LEU A 171 16.07 22.15 0.78
CA LEU A 171 17.39 22.20 1.38
C LEU A 171 18.50 22.37 0.34
N VAL A 172 18.42 21.65 -0.79
CA VAL A 172 19.39 21.77 -1.89
C VAL A 172 19.42 23.19 -2.46
N PHE A 173 18.25 23.80 -2.69
CA PHE A 173 18.18 25.18 -3.18
C PHE A 173 18.77 26.19 -2.19
N ILE A 174 18.54 26.00 -0.88
CA ILE A 174 19.16 26.83 0.16
C ILE A 174 20.68 26.69 0.13
N CYS A 175 21.20 25.46 0.09
CA CYS A 175 22.64 25.19 0.01
C CYS A 175 23.27 25.82 -1.24
N LEU A 176 22.60 25.73 -2.39
CA LEU A 176 23.05 26.35 -3.63
C LEU A 176 23.09 27.88 -3.52
N GLY A 177 22.04 28.49 -2.95
CA GLY A 177 21.99 29.93 -2.71
C GLY A 177 23.13 30.39 -1.79
N VAL A 178 23.35 29.68 -0.69
CA VAL A 178 24.46 29.95 0.24
C VAL A 178 25.81 29.80 -0.46
N ALA A 179 26.03 28.74 -1.24
CA ALA A 179 27.27 28.53 -1.98
C ALA A 179 27.57 29.65 -3.00
N LEU A 180 26.54 30.24 -3.61
CA LEU A 180 26.68 31.39 -4.52
C LEU A 180 26.94 32.71 -3.78
N VAL A 181 26.43 32.84 -2.56
CA VAL A 181 26.55 34.06 -1.75
C VAL A 181 27.86 34.12 -0.95
N ILE A 182 28.34 32.99 -0.41
CA ILE A 182 29.61 32.87 0.32
C ILE A 182 30.81 33.55 -0.40
N PRO A 183 31.06 33.35 -1.71
CA PRO A 183 32.19 33.98 -2.39
C PRO A 183 32.06 35.50 -2.50
N TYR A 184 30.87 36.07 -2.37
CA TYR A 184 30.66 37.53 -2.35
C TYR A 184 31.00 38.15 -0.98
N PHE A 185 30.78 37.40 0.10
CA PHE A 185 31.13 37.81 1.47
C PHE A 185 32.58 37.47 1.85
N LEU A 186 33.25 36.58 1.10
CA LEU A 186 34.66 36.31 1.25
C LEU A 186 35.49 37.47 0.65
N PRO A 187 36.23 38.22 1.47
CA PRO A 187 37.04 39.31 0.97
C PRO A 187 38.15 38.77 0.04
N SER A 188 38.38 39.49 -1.06
CA SER A 188 39.28 39.13 -2.17
C SER A 188 40.74 38.84 -1.77
N TYR A 189 41.13 39.12 -0.52
CA TYR A 189 42.47 38.83 0.01
C TYR A 189 42.74 37.34 0.29
N LEU A 190 41.73 36.47 0.42
CA LEU A 190 41.93 35.02 0.59
C LEU A 190 42.13 34.26 -0.73
N LEU A 191 41.70 34.83 -1.85
CA LEU A 191 41.92 34.28 -3.19
C LEU A 191 43.35 34.55 -3.72
N MET A 192 44.08 35.46 -3.09
CA MET A 192 45.42 35.89 -3.52
C MET A 192 46.54 35.05 -2.87
N ARG A 193 46.50 33.73 -3.04
CA ARG A 193 47.64 32.87 -2.63
C ARG A 193 47.85 31.69 -3.56
N LYS A 194 48.15 31.94 -4.84
CA LYS A 194 48.98 31.07 -5.71
C LYS A 194 49.34 31.77 -7.03
N LYS A 195 50.18 32.80 -6.95
CA LYS A 195 51.05 33.23 -8.07
C LYS A 195 52.43 33.56 -7.53
N GLN A 196 53.14 32.54 -7.04
CA GLN A 196 54.59 32.65 -6.88
C GLN A 196 55.22 31.25 -6.76
N LYS A 197 55.75 30.75 -7.87
CA LYS A 197 57.16 30.33 -7.93
C LYS A 197 57.55 29.88 -9.34
N SER A 198 58.61 30.56 -9.81
CA SER A 198 59.62 30.22 -10.82
C SER A 198 59.17 30.02 -12.26
#